data_AF-A0A806K1A1-F1
#
_entry.id   AF-A0A806K1A1-F1
#
_cell.length_a   1.000
_cell.length_b   1.000
_cell.length_c   1.000
_cell.angle_alpha   90.00
_cell.angle_beta   90.00
_cell.angle_gamma   90.00
#
_symmetry.space_group_name_H-M   'P 1'
#
loop_
_entity.id
_entity.type
_entity.pdbx_description
1 polymer ?
#
loop_
_entity_poly.entity_id
_entity_poly.type
_entity_poly.pdbx_seq_one_letter_code
_entity_poly.pdbx_strand_id
1 'polypeptide(L)' 'MRLNAYHEFVNAGNIADLIADYDFILDGTDNFPAKFLINDACVLAKKPFSHAGIIRFKGQLMTYACPTKPAAS' A
#
# COMPACT_ATOMS: atom_id res chain seq x y z
N MET A 1 -2.25 20.73 2.18
CA MET A 1 -2.63 19.30 2.18
C MET A 1 -3.73 19.12 1.14
N ARG A 2 -3.55 18.22 0.17
CA ARG A 2 -4.53 17.93 -0.89
C ARG A 2 -5.14 16.56 -0.63
N LEU A 3 -6.47 16.47 -0.68
CA LEU A 3 -7.21 15.21 -0.59
C LEU A 3 -7.59 14.78 -2.01
N ASN A 4 -7.16 13.59 -2.42
CA ASN A 4 -7.62 12.95 -3.66
C ASN A 4 -8.42 11.70 -3.23
N ALA A 5 -9.73 11.69 -3.47
CA ALA A 5 -10.59 10.56 -3.17
C ALA A 5 -10.87 9.76 -4.44
N TYR A 6 -10.78 8.43 -4.34
CA TYR A 6 -11.11 7.50 -5.41
C TYR A 6 -12.34 6.69 -5.00
N HIS A 7 -13.44 6.83 -5.74
CA HIS A 7 -14.70 6.13 -5.46
C HIS A 7 -14.79 4.80 -6.22
N GLU A 8 -13.75 3.98 -6.11
CA GLU A 8 -13.57 2.74 -6.86
C GLU A 8 -12.97 1.65 -5.96
N PHE A 9 -13.25 0.39 -6.27
CA PHE A 9 -12.53 -0.72 -5.64
C PHE A 9 -11.14 -0.87 -6.26
N VAL A 10 -10.14 -1.10 -5.41
CA VAL A 10 -8.82 -1.51 -5.88
C VAL A 10 -8.91 -2.90 -6.54
N ASN A 11 -8.30 -3.03 -7.71
CA ASN A 11 -8.23 -4.27 -8.47
C ASN A 11 -6.96 -4.28 -9.33
N ALA A 12 -6.66 -5.41 -9.97
CA ALA A 12 -5.44 -5.56 -10.75
C ALA A 12 -5.33 -4.58 -11.94
N GLY A 13 -6.45 -4.06 -12.43
CA GLY A 13 -6.50 -3.11 -13.54
C GLY A 13 -6.25 -1.65 -13.17
N ASN A 14 -6.35 -1.28 -11.89
CA ASN A 14 -6.18 0.13 -11.46
C ASN A 14 -5.10 0.35 -10.41
N ILE A 15 -4.62 -0.69 -9.72
CA ILE A 15 -3.75 -0.49 -8.55
C ILE A 15 -2.42 0.18 -8.89
N ALA A 16 -1.83 -0.12 -10.06
CA ALA A 16 -0.55 0.45 -10.46
C ALA A 16 -0.64 1.98 -10.59
N ASP A 17 -1.71 2.47 -11.21
CA ASP A 17 -1.95 3.90 -11.41
C ASP A 17 -2.32 4.59 -10.08
N LEU A 18 -3.14 3.93 -9.26
CA LEU A 18 -3.55 4.46 -7.95
C LEU A 18 -2.38 4.70 -7.02
N ILE A 19 -1.33 3.88 -7.05
CA ILE A 19 -0.17 4.03 -6.15
C ILE A 19 0.98 4.84 -6.77
N ALA A 20 0.94 5.13 -8.07
CA ALA A 20 2.07 5.69 -8.83
C ALA A 20 2.58 7.01 -8.24
N ASP A 21 1.67 7.91 -7.89
CA ASP A 21 1.98 9.27 -7.43
C ASP A 21 2.25 9.37 -5.91
N TYR A 22 2.23 8.25 -5.19
CA TYR A 22 2.39 8.21 -3.74
C TYR A 22 3.70 7.56 -3.32
N ASP A 23 4.48 8.24 -2.47
CA ASP A 23 5.78 7.73 -2.00
C ASP A 23 5.67 6.60 -0.97
N PHE A 24 4.52 6.50 -0.29
CA PHE A 24 4.27 5.51 0.76
C PHE A 24 2.80 5.10 0.75
N ILE A 25 2.54 3.80 0.90
CA ILE A 25 1.18 3.24 0.87
C ILE A 25 0.76 2.74 2.25
N LEU A 26 -0.49 3.00 2.63
CA LEU A 26 -1.13 2.47 3.83
C LEU A 26 -2.28 1.56 3.43
N ASP A 27 -2.20 0.28 3.81
CA ASP A 27 -3.26 -0.69 3.59
C ASP A 27 -4.01 -0.96 4.89
N GLY A 28 -5.29 -0.58 4.89
CA GLY A 28 -6.26 -0.87 5.95
C GLY A 28 -7.47 -1.68 5.44
N THR A 29 -7.32 -2.41 4.34
CA THR A 29 -8.39 -3.22 3.77
C THR A 29 -8.77 -4.38 4.70
N ASP A 30 -10.00 -4.87 4.60
CA ASP A 30 -10.57 -5.89 5.50
C ASP A 30 -10.57 -7.30 4.90
N ASN A 31 -10.07 -7.48 3.68
CA ASN A 31 -10.14 -8.74 2.94
C ASN A 31 -8.78 -9.15 2.37
N PHE A 32 -8.48 -10.44 2.43
CA PHE A 32 -7.20 -10.99 1.98
C PHE A 32 -6.86 -10.67 0.50
N PRO A 33 -7.79 -10.75 -0.46
CA PRO A 33 -7.47 -10.47 -1.86
C PRO A 33 -6.89 -9.06 -2.08
N ALA A 34 -7.48 -8.03 -1.46
CA ALA A 34 -6.95 -6.67 -1.57
C ALA A 34 -5.58 -6.54 -0.89
N LYS A 35 -5.38 -7.16 0.27
CA LYS A 35 -4.09 -7.15 0.98
C LYS A 35 -2.96 -7.72 0.13
N PHE A 36 -3.18 -8.88 -0.49
CA PHE A 36 -2.19 -9.51 -1.37
C PHE A 36 -1.94 -8.69 -2.64
N LEU A 37 -3.00 -8.16 -3.25
CA LEU A 37 -2.87 -7.31 -4.42
C LEU A 37 -2.05 -6.03 -4.12
N ILE A 38 -2.31 -5.38 -2.99
CA ILE A 38 -1.58 -4.18 -2.55
C ILE A 38 -0.12 -4.51 -2.25
N ASN A 39 0.14 -5.63 -1.54
CA ASN A 39 1.49 -6.12 -1.32
C ASN A 39 2.25 -6.28 -2.64
N ASP A 40 1.69 -7.02 -3.60
CA ASP A 40 2.36 -7.32 -4.85
C ASP A 40 2.62 -6.05 -5.67
N ALA A 41 1.64 -5.16 -5.75
CA ALA A 41 1.80 -3.88 -6.43
C ALA A 41 2.91 -3.01 -5.78
N CYS A 42 2.96 -2.93 -4.45
CA CYS A 42 3.98 -2.15 -3.74
C CYS A 42 5.37 -2.77 -3.89
N VAL A 43 5.50 -4.09 -3.78
CA VAL A 43 6.77 -4.81 -3.96
C VAL A 43 7.29 -4.63 -5.39
N LEU A 44 6.44 -4.79 -6.40
CA LEU A 44 6.80 -4.61 -7.82
C LEU A 44 7.18 -3.16 -8.12
N ALA A 45 6.42 -2.20 -7.60
CA ALA A 45 6.70 -0.77 -7.75
C ALA A 45 7.86 -0.27 -6.88
N LYS A 46 8.43 -1.12 -6.02
CA LYS A 46 9.47 -0.77 -5.03
C LYS A 46 9.05 0.39 -4.12
N LYS A 47 7.76 0.44 -3.78
CA LYS A 47 7.20 1.45 -2.87
C LYS A 47 7.14 0.89 -1.44
N PRO A 48 7.66 1.61 -0.44
CA PRO A 48 7.47 1.23 0.94
C PRO A 48 5.97 1.30 1.30
N PHE A 49 5.52 0.38 2.14
CA PHE A 49 4.14 0.35 2.57
C PHE A 49 3.98 -0.22 3.98
N SER A 50 2.88 0.12 4.64
CA SER A 50 2.44 -0.56 5.86
C SER A 50 1.11 -1.23 5.64
N HIS A 51 1.00 -2.46 6.13
CA HIS A 51 -0.25 -3.17 6.23
C HIS A 51 -0.73 -3.18 7.69
N ALA A 52 -2.01 -2.88 7.92
CA ALA A 52 -2.63 -2.92 9.23
C ALA A 52 -3.95 -3.71 9.22
N GLY A 53 -4.23 -4.36 10.35
CA GLY A 53 -5.49 -5.06 10.57
C GLY A 53 -5.88 -5.03 12.05
N ILE A 54 -7.17 -5.03 12.31
CA ILE A 54 -7.74 -5.04 13.67
C ILE A 54 -8.80 -6.13 13.77
N ILE A 55 -8.76 -6.90 14.85
CA ILE A 55 -9.83 -7.81 15.24
C ILE A 55 -10.19 -7.50 16.69
N ARG A 56 -11.42 -6.99 16.90
CA ARG A 56 -11.92 -6.52 18.21
C ARG A 56 -10.96 -5.48 18.82
N PHE A 57 -10.30 -5.82 19.94
CA PHE A 57 -9.40 -4.94 20.68
C PHE A 57 -7.92 -5.22 20.40
N LYS A 58 -7.60 -6.01 19.36
CA LYS A 58 -6.23 -6.33 18.98
C LYS A 58 -5.94 -5.83 17.57
N GLY A 59 -4.97 -4.94 17.47
CA GLY A 59 -4.41 -4.49 16.20
C GLY A 59 -3.06 -5.15 15.92
N GLN A 60 -2.74 -5.32 14.65
CA GLN A 60 -1.42 -5.67 14.16
C GLN A 60 -1.07 -4.76 13.00
N LEU A 61 0.21 -4.38 12.92
CA LEU A 61 0.77 -3.60 11.83
C LEU A 61 2.14 -4.15 11.48
N MET A 62 2.43 -4.15 10.19
CA MET A 62 3.75 -4.48 9.65
C MET A 62 4.13 -3.44 8.60
N THR A 63 5.38 -3.00 8.61
CA THR A 63 5.93 -2.09 7.60
C THR A 63 6.94 -2.83 6.76
N TYR A 64 6.77 -2.76 5.44
CA TYR A 64 7.77 -3.14 4.46
C TYR A 64 8.54 -1.90 4.03
N ALA A 65 9.81 -1.83 4.46
CA ALA A 65 10.76 -0.84 3.95
C ALA A 65 11.43 -1.42 2.71
N CYS A 66 11.10 -0.89 1.53
CA CYS A 66 11.94 -1.16 0.35
C CYS A 66 13.31 -0.53 0.60
N PRO A 67 14.44 -1.21 0.32
CA PRO A 67 15.75 -0.58 0.36
C PRO A 67 15.71 0.62 -0.59
N THR A 68 15.82 1.82 -0.01
CA THR A 68 15.94 3.06 -0.78
C THR A 68 17.12 2.88 -1.72
N LYS A 69 16.96 3.26 -2.99
CA LYS A 69 18.11 3.49 -3.87
C LYS A 69 19.12 4.33 -3.06
N PRO A 70 20.39 3.92 -2.90
CA PRO A 70 21.35 4.75 -2.17
C PRO A 70 21.27 6.14 -2.77
N ALA A 71 21.19 7.15 -1.92
CA ALA A 71 21.22 8.54 -2.34
C ALA A 71 22.38 8.64 -3.35
N ALA A 72 22.06 9.00 -4.59
CA ALA A 72 23.08 9.20 -5.60
C ALA A 72 24.04 10.24 -5.02
N SER A 73 25.30 9.85 -4.84
CA SER A 73 26.42 10.71 -4.48
C SER A 73 26.57 11.84 -5.47
#